data_AF-A0A2T0X135-F1
#
_entry.id   AF-A0A2T0X135-F1
#
_cell.length_a   1.000
_cell.length_b   1.000
_cell.length_c   1.000
_cell.angle_alpha   90.00
_cell.angle_beta   90.00
_cell.angle_gamma   90.00
#
_symmetry.space_group_name_H-M   'P 1'
#
loop_
_entity.id
_entity.type
_entity.pdbx_description
1 polymer ?
#
loop_
_entity_poly.entity_id
_entity_poly.type
_entity_poly.pdbx_seq_one_letter_code
_entity_poly.pdbx_strand_id
1 'polypeptide(L)'
;MNIRIDIALAAGALALTGCAGTTDQTRDGGLLDRGDDLSTLQAGIWIDPNGCDHWIIDDGVEGYLSPRLAPDGRPVCSGAGQPGFAVGPFRQGFDRGRLF
;
A
#
# COMPACT_ATOMS: atom_id res chain seq x y z
N MET A 1 -4.58 4.14 -44.09
CA MET A 1 -5.42 4.62 -42.98
C MET A 1 -5.36 3.58 -41.86
N ASN A 2 -4.15 3.26 -41.37
CA ASN A 2 -3.97 2.00 -40.62
C ASN A 2 -2.99 2.17 -39.45
N ILE A 3 -1.88 2.89 -39.63
CA ILE A 3 -0.85 3.08 -38.58
C ILE A 3 -1.41 3.61 -37.24
N ARG A 4 -2.41 4.51 -37.27
CA ARG A 4 -3.02 5.03 -36.03
C ARG A 4 -3.92 4.01 -35.33
N ILE A 5 -4.57 3.14 -36.10
CA ILE A 5 -5.40 2.05 -35.57
C ILE A 5 -4.48 0.95 -35.02
N ASP A 6 -3.40 0.64 -35.73
CA ASP A 6 -2.42 -0.38 -35.34
C ASP A 6 -1.71 0.00 -34.02
N ILE A 7 -1.31 1.28 -33.85
CA ILE A 7 -0.73 1.78 -32.59
C ILE A 7 -1.74 1.71 -31.43
N ALA A 8 -3.00 2.09 -31.68
CA ALA A 8 -4.05 2.03 -30.66
C ALA A 8 -4.35 0.59 -30.23
N LEU A 9 -4.32 -0.37 -31.17
CA LEU A 9 -4.55 -1.78 -30.89
C LEU A 9 -3.39 -2.41 -30.10
N ALA A 10 -2.14 -2.06 -30.45
CA ALA A 10 -0.95 -2.53 -29.74
C ALA A 10 -0.88 -1.99 -28.30
N ALA A 11 -1.21 -0.72 -28.08
CA ALA A 11 -1.29 -0.12 -26.74
C ALA A 11 -2.42 -0.74 -25.90
N GLY A 12 -3.56 -1.04 -26.52
CA GLY A 12 -4.68 -1.72 -25.84
C GLY A 12 -4.33 -3.13 -25.38
N ALA A 13 -3.63 -3.92 -26.21
CA ALA A 13 -3.24 -5.29 -25.87
C ALA A 13 -2.24 -5.37 -24.69
N LEU A 14 -1.34 -4.38 -24.55
CA LEU A 14 -0.41 -4.28 -23.42
C LEU A 14 -1.10 -3.89 -22.11
N ALA A 15 -2.28 -3.27 -22.16
CA ALA A 15 -3.02 -2.83 -20.96
C ALA A 15 -3.86 -3.95 -20.30
N LEU A 16 -4.00 -5.11 -20.95
CA LEU A 16 -4.92 -6.19 -20.53
C LEU A 16 -4.23 -7.34 -19.76
N THR A 17 -2.96 -7.23 -19.41
CA THR A 17 -2.22 -8.29 -18.68
C THR A 17 -2.43 -8.15 -17.15
N GLY A 18 -3.66 -8.35 -16.68
CA GLY A 18 -4.01 -8.21 -15.25
C GLY A 18 -4.07 -9.52 -14.43
N CYS A 19 -3.84 -10.69 -15.05
CA CYS A 19 -3.96 -11.98 -14.38
C CYS A 19 -2.59 -12.65 -14.20
N ALA A 20 -1.81 -12.16 -13.25
CA ALA A 20 -0.73 -12.95 -12.65
C ALA A 20 -1.24 -13.48 -11.30
N GLY A 21 -1.02 -14.77 -11.02
CA GLY A 21 -1.44 -15.42 -9.76
C GLY A 21 -0.82 -14.75 -8.53
N THR A 22 -1.27 -15.12 -7.33
CA THR A 22 -0.76 -14.57 -6.05
C THR A 22 0.76 -14.57 -6.03
N THR A 23 1.32 -13.39 -6.24
CA THR A 23 2.75 -13.10 -6.14
C THR A 23 3.12 -12.95 -4.67
N ASP A 24 4.41 -13.06 -4.37
CA ASP A 24 4.94 -12.81 -3.03
C ASP A 24 4.58 -11.38 -2.58
N GLN A 25 3.62 -11.24 -1.66
CA GLN A 25 3.16 -9.95 -1.14
C GLN A 25 4.13 -9.33 -0.12
N THR A 26 5.25 -9.98 0.17
CA THR A 26 6.33 -9.37 0.94
C THR A 26 7.15 -8.39 0.09
N ARG A 27 7.02 -8.46 -1.24
CA ARG A 27 7.72 -7.60 -2.18
C ARG A 27 6.75 -6.66 -2.86
N ASP A 28 7.12 -5.39 -2.86
CA ASP A 28 6.57 -4.45 -3.82
C ASP A 28 7.19 -4.74 -5.20
N GLY A 29 6.34 -4.91 -6.21
CA GLY A 29 6.74 -5.38 -7.54
C GLY A 29 6.43 -4.41 -8.66
N GLY A 30 5.95 -3.19 -8.36
CA GLY A 30 5.59 -2.26 -9.41
C GLY A 30 6.82 -1.65 -10.11
N LEU A 31 6.58 -1.12 -11.30
CA LEU A 31 7.64 -0.71 -12.24
C LEU A 31 8.25 0.66 -11.90
N LEU A 32 7.62 1.41 -11.00
CA LEU A 32 7.98 2.79 -10.66
C LEU A 32 8.34 2.94 -9.17
N ASP A 33 8.31 1.83 -8.44
CA ASP A 33 8.40 1.79 -6.98
C ASP A 33 9.81 1.39 -6.57
N ARG A 34 10.11 1.46 -5.27
CA ARG A 34 11.48 1.19 -4.79
C ARG A 34 11.84 -0.29 -4.79
N GLY A 35 10.86 -1.19 -4.96
CA GLY A 35 11.07 -2.64 -4.89
C GLY A 35 11.53 -3.11 -3.51
N ASP A 36 11.23 -2.33 -2.47
CA ASP A 36 11.61 -2.61 -1.10
C ASP A 36 10.82 -3.82 -0.56
N ASP A 37 11.44 -4.51 0.41
CA ASP A 37 10.77 -5.57 1.14
C ASP A 37 9.81 -4.94 2.14
N LEU A 38 8.51 -5.25 2.04
CA LEU A 38 7.45 -4.63 2.83
C LEU A 38 7.66 -4.85 4.34
N SER A 39 8.39 -5.90 4.72
CA SER A 39 8.74 -6.17 6.13
C SER A 39 9.71 -5.15 6.73
N THR A 40 10.38 -4.36 5.90
CA THR A 40 11.36 -3.35 6.32
C THR A 40 10.75 -1.95 6.49
N LEU A 41 9.50 -1.76 6.06
CA LEU A 41 8.79 -0.49 6.15
C LEU A 41 8.13 -0.32 7.52
N GLN A 42 8.00 0.94 7.96
CA GLN A 42 7.39 1.24 9.24
C GLN A 42 5.92 1.68 9.07
N ALA A 43 5.01 0.90 9.66
CA ALA A 43 3.58 1.25 9.62
C ALA A 43 3.26 2.40 10.59
N GLY A 44 2.37 3.28 10.14
CA GLY A 44 1.60 4.16 11.02
C GLY A 44 0.21 3.61 11.27
N ILE A 45 -0.62 4.45 11.90
CA ILE A 45 -2.03 4.16 12.18
C ILE A 45 -2.89 5.17 11.44
N TRP A 46 -3.78 4.71 10.58
CA TRP A 46 -4.90 5.50 10.08
C TRP A 46 -6.13 5.23 10.92
N ILE A 47 -6.83 6.30 11.31
CA ILE A 47 -8.06 6.21 12.10
C ILE A 47 -9.23 6.40 11.14
N ASP A 48 -10.10 5.40 11.02
CA ASP A 48 -11.28 5.49 10.17
C ASP A 48 -12.36 6.44 10.76
N PRO A 49 -13.42 6.77 10.02
CA PRO A 49 -14.48 7.65 10.51
C PRO A 49 -15.23 7.13 11.75
N ASN A 50 -15.17 5.81 12.04
CA ASN A 50 -15.74 5.22 13.24
C ASN A 50 -14.78 5.30 14.44
N GLY A 51 -13.55 5.80 14.23
CA GLY A 51 -12.53 5.92 15.26
C GLY A 51 -11.65 4.67 15.41
N CYS A 52 -11.71 3.73 14.47
CA CYS A 52 -10.97 2.47 14.56
C CYS A 52 -9.70 2.47 13.71
N ASP A 53 -8.71 1.75 14.19
CA ASP A 53 -7.34 1.75 13.70
C ASP A 53 -7.19 0.83 12.50
N HIS A 54 -6.43 1.32 11.51
CA HIS A 54 -5.91 0.55 10.40
C HIS A 54 -4.41 0.75 10.34
N TRP A 55 -3.66 -0.31 10.08
CA TRP A 55 -2.26 -0.20 9.72
C TRP A 55 -2.17 0.45 8.34
N ILE A 56 -1.28 1.43 8.20
CA ILE A 56 -1.04 2.11 6.92
C ILE A 56 0.46 2.24 6.68
N ILE A 57 0.87 1.94 5.45
CA ILE A 57 2.21 2.14 4.92
C ILE A 57 2.06 2.81 3.56
N ASP A 58 2.87 3.81 3.28
CA ASP A 58 2.92 4.57 2.04
C ASP A 58 4.39 4.75 1.67
N ASP A 59 4.83 4.09 0.61
CA ASP A 59 6.20 4.21 0.14
C ASP A 59 6.40 5.43 -0.80
N GLY A 60 5.33 6.17 -1.09
CA GLY A 60 5.32 7.37 -1.91
C GLY A 60 4.78 7.17 -3.32
N VAL A 61 4.59 5.94 -3.78
CA VAL A 61 3.86 5.63 -5.04
C VAL A 61 2.68 4.71 -4.74
N GLU A 62 2.87 3.71 -3.87
CA GLU A 62 1.87 2.70 -3.54
C GLU A 62 1.56 2.67 -2.03
N GLY A 63 0.28 2.47 -1.71
CA GLY A 63 -0.23 2.53 -0.34
C GLY A 63 -0.84 1.20 0.09
N TYR A 64 -0.40 0.70 1.25
CA TYR A 64 -0.88 -0.54 1.86
C TYR A 64 -1.72 -0.22 3.09
N LEU A 65 -2.86 -0.90 3.23
CA LEU A 65 -3.76 -0.71 4.36
C LEU A 65 -4.37 -2.03 4.80
N SER A 66 -4.40 -2.26 6.11
CA SER A 66 -5.12 -3.40 6.70
C SER A 66 -5.80 -3.03 8.02
N PRO A 67 -6.97 -3.60 8.34
CA PRO A 67 -7.59 -3.40 9.64
C PRO A 67 -6.67 -3.88 10.77
N ARG A 68 -6.52 -3.06 11.81
CA ARG A 68 -5.83 -3.50 13.02
C ARG A 68 -6.81 -4.25 13.91
N LEU A 69 -6.65 -5.56 14.00
CA LEU A 69 -7.54 -6.43 14.76
C LEU A 69 -6.90 -6.84 16.09
N ALA A 70 -7.74 -6.94 17.12
CA ALA A 70 -7.40 -7.60 18.37
C ALA A 70 -7.34 -9.13 18.17
N PRO A 71 -6.77 -9.89 19.11
CA PRO A 71 -6.68 -11.36 18.99
C PRO A 71 -8.03 -12.07 18.85
N ASP A 72 -9.12 -11.43 19.26
CA ASP A 72 -10.50 -11.92 19.11
C ASP A 72 -11.13 -11.56 17.76
N GLY A 73 -10.37 -10.92 16.86
CA GLY A 73 -10.80 -10.50 15.53
C GLY A 73 -11.59 -9.20 15.50
N ARG A 74 -11.78 -8.51 16.63
CA ARG A 74 -12.50 -7.23 16.66
C ARG A 74 -11.59 -6.07 16.25
N PRO A 75 -12.13 -5.00 15.63
CA PRO A 75 -11.35 -3.81 15.34
C PRO A 75 -10.77 -3.18 16.62
N VAL A 76 -9.51 -2.76 16.56
CA VAL A 76 -8.90 -1.95 17.60
C VAL A 76 -9.28 -0.49 17.34
N CYS A 77 -9.73 0.22 18.37
CA CYS A 77 -10.06 1.65 18.27
C CYS A 77 -9.32 2.36 19.41
N SER A 78 -8.04 2.66 19.19
CA SER A 78 -7.10 3.00 20.27
C SER A 78 -7.11 4.47 20.68
N GLY A 79 -7.68 5.35 19.85
CA GLY A 79 -7.62 6.80 20.04
C GLY A 79 -6.23 7.39 19.75
N ALA A 80 -5.41 6.72 18.93
CA ALA A 80 -4.08 7.19 18.54
C ALA A 80 -4.08 8.54 17.79
N GLY A 81 -5.23 8.98 17.27
CA GLY A 81 -5.37 10.24 16.55
C GLY A 81 -6.83 10.61 16.26
N GLN A 82 -7.02 11.68 15.50
CA GLN A 82 -8.35 12.14 15.08
C GLN A 82 -8.89 11.25 13.95
N PRO A 83 -10.21 10.93 13.94
CA PRO A 83 -10.85 10.25 12.81
C PRO A 83 -10.56 10.93 11.47
N GLY A 84 -10.20 10.12 10.48
CA GLY A 84 -9.84 10.54 9.12
C GLY A 84 -8.36 10.85 8.92
N PHE A 85 -7.53 10.86 9.97
CA PHE A 85 -6.10 11.18 9.87
C PHE A 85 -5.22 9.96 10.14
N ALA A 86 -4.02 9.99 9.57
CA ALA A 86 -2.97 9.02 9.85
C ALA A 86 -1.90 9.63 10.77
N VAL A 87 -1.40 8.81 11.70
CA VAL A 87 -0.37 9.15 12.68
C VAL A 87 0.80 8.18 12.59
N GLY A 88 1.99 8.65 12.97
CA GLY A 88 3.22 7.84 12.92
C GLY A 88 3.97 7.96 11.58
N PRO A 89 5.02 7.15 11.39
CA PRO A 89 5.95 7.26 10.27
C PRO A 89 5.45 6.58 8.99
N PHE A 90 4.14 6.61 8.70
CA PHE A 90 3.55 5.85 7.59
C PHE A 90 4.06 6.22 6.19
N ARG A 91 4.57 7.44 6.00
CA ARG A 91 5.19 7.90 4.73
C ARG A 91 6.71 7.77 4.70
N GLN A 92 7.30 7.35 5.82
CA GLN A 92 8.72 7.09 5.91
C GLN A 92 8.86 5.64 5.47
N GLY A 93 9.51 5.40 4.33
CA GLY A 93 9.76 4.05 3.86
C GLY A 93 10.72 3.29 4.80
N PHE A 94 11.81 2.75 4.27
CA PHE A 94 12.89 2.21 5.10
C PHE A 94 13.60 3.36 5.85
N ASP A 95 13.12 3.70 7.05
CA ASP A 95 13.73 4.75 7.88
C ASP A 95 15.07 4.26 8.45
N ARG A 96 16.17 4.58 7.74
CA ARG A 96 17.56 4.17 8.04
C ARG A 96 18.12 4.70 9.38
N GLY A 97 17.28 5.26 10.25
CA GLY A 97 17.70 5.92 11.50
C GLY A 97 17.18 5.27 12.77
N ARG A 98 16.28 4.28 12.68
CA ARG A 98 15.67 3.66 13.86
C ARG A 98 15.66 2.14 13.73
N LEU A 99 16.85 1.56 13.78
CA LEU A 99 17.01 0.20 14.28
C LEU A 99 16.66 0.24 15.78
N PHE A 100 15.86 -0.74 16.20
CA PHE A 100 15.37 -1.04 17.55
C PHE A 100 16.11 -0.36 18.72
#